data_AF-A0A2V2R3J8-F1
#
_entry.id   AF-A0A2V2R3J8-F1
#
_cell.length_a   1.000
_cell.length_b   1.000
_cell.length_c   1.000
_cell.angle_alpha   90.00
_cell.angle_beta   90.00
_cell.angle_gamma   90.00
#
_symmetry.space_group_name_H-M   'P 1'
#
loop_
_entity.id
_entity.type
_entity.pdbx_description
1 polymer ?
#
loop_
_entity_poly.entity_id
_entity_poly.type
_entity_poly.pdbx_seq_one_letter_code
_entity_poly.pdbx_strand_id
1 'polypeptide(L)'
;MNRKQFIILMLALAVITTAGLLTLNRHKQSWAVREAKAGEKLLPNFRPNDVAAIHIRGSAELNIENKDGAWRVRERGNYPANYEHVRGLLVRMK
;
A
#
# COMPACT_ATOMS: atom_id res chain seq x y z
N MET A 1 -37.33 -33.96 -12.84
CA MET A 1 -36.79 -32.77 -13.54
C MET A 1 -36.61 -33.09 -15.00
N ASN A 2 -37.07 -32.21 -15.89
CA ASN A 2 -36.81 -32.38 -17.32
C ASN A 2 -35.31 -32.18 -17.59
N ARG A 3 -34.68 -33.06 -18.40
CA ARG A 3 -33.23 -33.05 -18.67
C ARG A 3 -32.69 -31.65 -19.05
N LYS A 4 -33.53 -30.85 -19.72
CA LYS A 4 -33.25 -29.46 -20.10
C LYS A 4 -33.08 -28.52 -18.89
N GLN A 5 -33.92 -28.64 -17.87
CA GLN A 5 -33.83 -27.82 -16.65
C GLN A 5 -32.56 -28.15 -15.86
N PHE A 6 -32.17 -29.43 -15.81
CA PHE A 6 -30.93 -29.86 -15.17
C PHE A 6 -29.69 -29.29 -15.87
N ILE A 7 -29.67 -29.30 -17.20
CA ILE A 7 -28.56 -28.73 -17.99
C ILE A 7 -28.45 -27.22 -17.77
N ILE A 8 -29.58 -26.50 -17.78
CA ILE A 8 -29.59 -25.05 -17.53
C ILE A 8 -29.07 -24.73 -16.13
N LEU A 9 -29.46 -25.52 -15.12
CA LEU A 9 -29.00 -25.33 -13.75
C LEU A 9 -27.48 -25.53 -13.62
N MET A 10 -26.94 -26.57 -14.26
CA MET A 10 -25.50 -26.84 -14.31
C MET A 10 -24.73 -25.70 -14.99
N LEU A 11 -25.27 -25.18 -16.09
CA LEU A 11 -24.63 -24.10 -16.84
C LEU A 11 -24.61 -22.79 -16.04
N ALA A 12 -25.71 -22.47 -15.35
CA ALA A 12 -25.76 -21.32 -14.45
C ALA A 12 -24.74 -21.44 -13.30
N LEU A 13 -24.61 -22.63 -12.72
CA LEU A 13 -23.65 -22.89 -11.64
C LEU A 13 -22.19 -22.75 -12.12
N ALA A 14 -21.89 -23.25 -13.32
CA ALA A 14 -20.58 -23.12 -13.95
C ALA A 14 -20.18 -21.65 -14.20
N VAL A 15 -21.13 -20.81 -14.63
CA VAL A 15 -20.87 -19.38 -14.84
C VAL A 15 -20.57 -18.66 -13.52
N ILE A 16 -21.37 -18.92 -12.47
CA ILE A 16 -21.18 -18.29 -11.16
C ILE A 16 -19.84 -18.70 -10.53
N THR A 17 -19.50 -19.99 -10.59
CA THR A 17 -18.23 -20.50 -10.05
C THR A 17 -17.03 -19.91 -10.79
N THR A 18 -17.08 -19.83 -12.12
CA THR A 18 -15.99 -19.24 -12.92
C THR A 18 -15.81 -17.76 -12.61
N ALA A 19 -16.90 -16.99 -12.54
CA ALA A 19 -16.86 -15.58 -12.19
C ALA A 19 -16.33 -15.35 -10.76
N GLY A 20 -16.77 -16.15 -9.79
CA GLY A 20 -16.31 -16.09 -8.40
C GLY A 20 -14.83 -16.42 -8.23
N LEU A 21 -14.32 -17.43 -8.96
CA LEU A 21 -12.89 -17.77 -8.93
C LEU A 21 -12.01 -16.66 -9.52
N LEU A 22 -12.46 -16.02 -10.60
CA LEU A 22 -11.74 -14.92 -11.22
C LEU A 22 -11.67 -13.67 -10.32
N THR A 23 -12.74 -13.37 -9.57
CA THR A 23 -12.74 -12.25 -8.62
C THR A 23 -11.90 -12.57 -7.37
N LEU A 24 -11.99 -13.78 -6.83
CA LEU A 24 -11.20 -14.21 -5.67
C LEU A 24 -9.68 -14.16 -5.94
N ASN A 25 -9.22 -14.57 -7.13
CA ASN A 25 -7.80 -14.52 -7.46
C ASN A 25 -7.26 -13.09 -7.59
N ARG A 26 -8.09 -12.12 -8.00
CA ARG A 26 -7.69 -10.70 -8.07
C ARG A 26 -7.54 -10.07 -6.69
N HIS A 27 -8.35 -10.47 -5.73
CA HIS A 27 -8.26 -9.96 -4.36
C HIS A 27 -7.11 -10.57 -3.54
N LYS A 28 -6.59 -11.75 -3.90
CA LYS A 28 -5.41 -12.32 -3.21
C LYS A 28 -4.16 -11.44 -3.29
N GLN A 29 -4.01 -10.61 -4.33
CA GLN A 29 -2.89 -9.66 -4.43
C GLN A 29 -3.06 -8.44 -3.51
N SER A 30 -4.29 -8.00 -3.23
CA SER A 30 -4.55 -6.92 -2.27
C SER A 30 -4.72 -7.40 -0.83
N TRP A 31 -5.05 -8.68 -0.63
CA TRP A 31 -5.23 -9.33 0.67
C TRP A 31 -4.00 -10.09 1.14
N ALA A 32 -2.96 -10.22 0.30
CA ALA A 32 -1.60 -10.53 0.74
C ALA A 32 -1.00 -9.31 1.48
N VAL A 33 -1.71 -8.82 2.50
CA VAL A 33 -1.08 -8.21 3.64
C VAL A 33 -0.17 -9.33 4.16
N ARG A 34 1.11 -9.28 3.82
CA ARG A 34 2.13 -10.07 4.51
C ARG A 34 1.79 -9.91 5.99
N GLU A 35 1.59 -11.02 6.70
CA GLU A 35 1.61 -11.01 8.16
C GLU A 35 2.98 -10.47 8.55
N ALA A 36 3.09 -9.14 8.63
CA ALA A 36 4.31 -8.46 8.99
C ALA A 36 4.62 -8.96 10.39
N LYS A 37 5.62 -9.83 10.49
CA LYS A 37 6.01 -10.36 11.79
C LYS A 37 6.48 -9.19 12.63
N ALA A 38 6.22 -9.21 13.94
CA ALA A 38 6.77 -8.20 14.83
C ALA A 38 8.30 -8.15 14.66
N GLY A 39 8.82 -6.98 14.26
CA GLY A 39 10.24 -6.79 13.95
C GLY A 39 10.64 -7.00 12.48
N GLU A 40 9.70 -7.30 11.58
CA GLU A 40 9.96 -7.30 10.15
C GLU A 40 10.07 -5.87 9.61
N LYS A 41 11.04 -5.66 8.73
CA LYS A 41 11.32 -4.37 8.10
C LYS A 41 10.16 -3.97 7.21
N LEU A 42 9.65 -2.75 7.38
CA LEU A 42 8.57 -2.23 6.53
C LEU A 42 9.00 -2.13 5.07
N LEU A 43 10.26 -1.74 4.84
CA LEU A 43 10.86 -1.61 3.52
C LEU A 43 12.18 -2.41 3.47
N PRO A 44 12.18 -3.62 2.88
CA PRO A 44 13.41 -4.39 2.68
C PRO A 44 14.44 -3.57 1.89
N ASN A 45 15.70 -3.56 2.34
CA ASN A 45 16.81 -2.81 1.73
C ASN A 45 16.66 -1.27 1.72
N PHE A 46 15.78 -0.72 2.57
CA PHE A 46 15.64 0.73 2.70
C PHE A 46 16.92 1.40 3.22
N ARG A 47 17.33 2.46 2.52
CA ARG A 47 18.49 3.30 2.87
C ARG A 47 17.98 4.70 3.27
N PRO A 48 17.89 5.01 4.58
CA PRO A 48 17.36 6.29 5.07
C PRO A 48 18.04 7.54 4.48
N ASN A 49 19.34 7.45 4.18
CA ASN A 49 20.12 8.58 3.66
C ASN A 49 19.87 8.88 2.18
N ASP A 50 19.25 7.97 1.44
CA ASP A 50 18.97 8.14 0.01
C ASP A 50 17.59 8.80 -0.22
N VAL A 51 16.85 9.09 0.84
CA VAL A 51 15.48 9.64 0.74
C VAL A 51 15.54 11.13 0.40
N ALA A 52 14.98 11.49 -0.75
CA ALA A 52 14.89 12.88 -1.21
C ALA A 52 13.62 13.61 -0.73
N ALA A 53 12.51 12.88 -0.59
CA ALA A 53 11.22 13.45 -0.22
C ALA A 53 10.35 12.44 0.54
N ILE A 54 9.47 12.97 1.40
CA ILE A 54 8.46 12.23 2.16
C ILE A 54 7.12 12.86 1.84
N HIS A 55 6.21 12.06 1.28
CA HIS A 55 4.84 12.47 0.97
C HIS A 55 3.87 11.66 1.83
N ILE A 56 3.08 12.35 2.66
CA ILE A 56 2.07 11.73 3.51
C ILE A 56 0.70 12.20 3.02
N ARG A 57 -0.17 11.24 2.70
CA ARG A 57 -1.56 11.48 2.30
C ARG A 57 -2.51 11.04 3.40
N GLY A 58 -3.38 11.93 3.82
CA GLY A 58 -4.43 11.68 4.80
C GLY A 58 -5.61 12.64 4.60
N SER A 59 -6.18 13.17 5.68
CA SER A 59 -7.14 14.28 5.61
C SER A 59 -6.52 15.57 5.07
N ALA A 60 -5.20 15.70 5.20
CA ALA A 60 -4.38 16.71 4.56
C ALA A 60 -3.16 16.05 3.92
N GLU A 61 -2.62 16.68 2.89
CA GLU A 61 -1.35 16.28 2.28
C GLU A 61 -0.19 17.01 2.96
N LEU A 62 0.92 16.30 3.16
CA LEU A 62 2.17 16.84 3.68
C LEU A 62 3.32 16.42 2.78
N ASN A 63 4.07 17.39 2.27
CA ASN A 63 5.27 17.16 1.48
C ASN A 63 6.49 17.72 2.22
N ILE A 64 7.40 16.83 2.61
CA ILE A 64 8.69 17.20 3.19
C ILE A 64 9.79 16.84 2.20
N GLU A 65 10.64 17.80 1.85
CA GLU A 65 11.74 17.60 0.91
C GLU A 65 13.08 17.91 1.57
N ASN A 66 14.09 17.13 1.23
CA ASN A 66 15.47 17.45 1.54
C ASN A 66 16.00 18.39 0.45
N LYS A 67 16.08 19.69 0.76
CA LYS A 67 16.64 20.73 -0.12
C LYS A 67 17.88 21.30 0.55
N ASP A 68 18.98 21.36 -0.18
CA ASP A 68 20.25 21.95 0.30
C ASP A 68 20.75 21.35 1.63
N GLY A 69 20.45 20.07 1.89
CA GLY A 69 20.82 19.39 3.13
C GLY A 69 19.87 19.65 4.32
N ALA A 70 18.76 20.36 4.11
CA ALA A 70 17.75 20.62 5.14
C ALA A 70 16.36 20.10 4.72
N TRP A 71 15.68 19.45 5.65
CA TRP A 71 14.29 19.03 5.46
C TRP A 71 13.34 20.22 5.58
N ARG A 72 12.45 20.39 4.61
CA ARG A 72 11.55 21.53 4.51
C ARG A 72 10.14 21.11 4.11
N VAL A 73 9.14 21.72 4.72
CA VAL A 73 7.70 21.50 4.44
C VAL A 73 7.28 22.39 3.28
N ARG A 74 6.93 21.79 2.13
CA ARG A 74 6.56 22.50 0.90
C ARG A 74 5.36 23.42 1.12
N GLU A 75 4.32 22.92 1.76
CA GLU A 75 3.04 23.62 1.95
C GLU A 75 3.17 24.88 2.81
N ARG A 76 4.21 24.95 3.64
CA ARG A 76 4.47 26.07 4.56
C ARG A 76 5.58 26.98 4.04
N GLY A 77 5.69 27.15 2.72
CA GLY A 77 6.70 28.02 2.11
C GLY A 77 8.13 27.52 2.32
N ASN A 78 8.35 26.20 2.28
CA ASN A 78 9.62 25.54 2.61
C ASN A 78 10.08 25.78 4.07
N TYR A 79 9.14 25.88 5.01
CA TYR A 79 9.47 26.00 6.44
C TYR A 79 10.34 24.81 6.90
N PRO A 80 11.41 25.04 7.71
CA PRO A 80 12.27 23.96 8.20
C PRO A 80 11.47 22.90 8.98
N ALA A 81 11.57 21.65 8.56
CA ALA A 81 11.03 20.52 9.31
C ALA A 81 11.98 20.14 10.45
N ASN A 82 11.43 19.59 11.54
CA ASN A 82 12.24 19.08 12.63
C ASN A 82 13.04 17.84 12.17
N TYR A 83 14.36 17.95 12.20
CA TYR A 83 15.26 16.88 11.75
C TYR A 83 15.09 15.59 12.56
N GLU A 84 14.96 15.67 13.89
CA GLU A 84 14.79 14.48 14.74
C GLU A 84 13.50 13.73 14.43
N HIS A 85 12.42 14.45 14.13
CA HIS A 85 11.16 13.81 13.71
C HIS A 85 11.30 13.10 12.36
N VAL A 86 11.93 13.76 11.38
CA VAL A 86 12.16 13.15 10.06
C VAL A 86 13.06 11.93 10.18
N ARG A 87 14.20 12.06 10.86
CA ARG A 87 15.13 10.95 11.11
C ARG A 87 14.46 9.80 11.85
N GLY A 88 13.71 10.10 12.90
CA GLY A 88 12.97 9.09 13.67
C GLY A 88 11.98 8.32 12.81
N LEU A 89 11.27 9.00 11.90
CA LEU A 89 10.39 8.36 10.94
C LEU A 89 11.15 7.45 9.97
N LEU A 90 12.24 7.94 9.37
CA LEU A 90 13.04 7.17 8.42
C LEU A 90 13.67 5.91 9.05
N VAL A 91 14.17 6.01 10.29
CA VAL A 91 14.77 4.87 10.99
C VAL A 91 13.74 3.78 11.31
N ARG A 92 12.47 4.15 11.57
CA ARG A 92 11.39 3.17 11.82
C ARG A 92 10.94 2.42 10.56
N MET A 93 11.26 2.94 9.37
CA MET A 93 10.94 2.27 8.10
C MET A 93 11.98 1.21 7.70
N LYS A 94 13.16 1.26 8.33
CA LYS A 94 14.23 0.26 8.17
C LYS A 94 13.83 -1.05 8.83
#